data_AF-A0A7S0ECN1-F1
#
_entry.id   AF-A0A7S0ECN1-F1
#
_cell.length_a   1.000
_cell.length_b   1.000
_cell.length_c   1.000
_cell.angle_alpha   90.00
_cell.angle_beta   90.00
_cell.angle_gamma   90.00
#
_symmetry.space_group_name_H-M   'P 1'
#
loop_
_entity.id
_entity.type
_entity.pdbx_description
1 polymer ?
#
loop_
_entity_poly.entity_id
_entity_poly.type
_entity_poly.pdbx_seq_one_letter_code
_entity_poly.pdbx_strand_id
1 'polypeptide(L)'
;VESIPISAFEEALWFNTSKMLMLLVAKPIFSGSLVQVTIPKSAFIITPKAGLQLNDPSLTIEAYIPSIGNVPPVSILKSDIVQPYANVLDSRLEILPPQTNVNVRVRVGFSLSIDFKPGEVLSVALPGFYINNVYQGTSNFEVLSEPYVCQEYPLRCVGKIRLASWNADTQVLKLTAEELVPVGEFSTAIIFEDIGFRVPPTGLMQSETSLYMSAITSAAIIPETNFAYITPVGFFRALPHLSFSPASANTVSGITVGLDTNLMISARSVLGITVKDFSSSLVNQSDFVSVYPTCQLTKVRWYNNQIFVSTLQDLVADEIFNLTLSKDFKVRLPSNGIQPVVTFDRYNARLDGLYYKVSAQPLGVVSNSEICLSSYYRGSLVNVRLVTWIGMPLSFGDTVSVVVNGMIGPSAVGINAQMFTSMESGCSPASLVQVLPAPTAAWDNATSTLSFLLAQNVKGNVSIHLVALSALEIGPFGL
;
A
#
# COMPACT_ATOMS: atom_id res chain seq x y z
N VAL A 1 -32.86 4.74 -37.82
CA VAL A 1 -32.01 4.68 -39.03
C VAL A 1 -32.16 5.99 -39.79
N GLU A 2 -31.07 6.58 -40.26
CA GLU A 2 -31.16 7.77 -41.12
C GLU A 2 -31.03 7.34 -42.57
N SER A 3 -31.81 7.94 -43.47
CA SER A 3 -31.80 7.53 -44.88
C SER A 3 -32.01 8.70 -45.85
N ILE A 4 -31.52 8.48 -47.07
CA ILE A 4 -31.80 9.30 -48.24
C ILE A 4 -32.45 8.37 -49.28
N PRO A 5 -33.66 8.67 -49.79
CA PRO A 5 -34.51 9.79 -49.39
C PRO A 5 -35.00 9.68 -47.93
N ILE A 6 -35.33 10.83 -47.33
CA ILE A 6 -35.72 10.89 -45.91
C ILE A 6 -36.98 10.04 -45.68
N SER A 7 -36.91 9.22 -44.63
CA SER A 7 -37.97 8.26 -44.27
C SER A 7 -38.23 7.23 -45.37
N ALA A 8 -37.23 6.86 -46.17
CA ALA A 8 -37.34 5.71 -47.07
C ALA A 8 -37.56 4.41 -46.30
N PHE A 9 -36.99 4.31 -45.10
CA PHE A 9 -37.09 3.15 -44.22
C PHE A 9 -37.81 3.51 -42.92
N GLU A 10 -38.72 2.64 -42.49
CA GLU A 10 -39.50 2.75 -41.26
C GLU A 10 -38.68 2.26 -40.07
N GLU A 11 -38.06 1.10 -40.24
CA GLU A 11 -37.35 0.38 -39.19
C GLU A 11 -36.07 -0.26 -39.74
N ALA A 12 -35.08 -0.42 -38.87
CA ALA A 12 -33.89 -1.21 -39.14
C ALA A 12 -33.68 -2.20 -37.99
N LEU A 13 -33.61 -3.49 -38.31
CA LEU A 13 -33.52 -4.59 -37.37
C LEU A 13 -32.22 -5.37 -37.62
N TRP A 14 -31.38 -5.50 -36.59
CA TRP A 14 -30.16 -6.31 -36.65
C TRP A 14 -30.38 -7.67 -36.03
N PHE A 15 -30.23 -8.73 -36.83
CA PHE A 15 -30.32 -10.11 -36.39
C PHE A 15 -28.93 -10.68 -36.11
N ASN A 16 -28.54 -10.70 -34.84
CA ASN A 16 -27.19 -11.11 -34.44
C ASN A 16 -26.86 -12.58 -34.74
N THR A 17 -27.87 -13.46 -34.83
CA THR A 17 -27.70 -14.89 -35.15
C THR A 17 -27.39 -15.11 -36.62
N SER A 18 -28.12 -14.43 -37.52
CA SER A 18 -27.91 -14.52 -38.98
C SER A 18 -26.94 -13.49 -39.54
N LYS A 19 -26.48 -12.53 -38.71
CA LYS A 19 -25.65 -11.38 -39.12
C LYS A 19 -26.30 -10.55 -40.23
N MET A 20 -27.62 -10.43 -40.18
CA MET A 20 -28.43 -9.76 -41.19
C MET A 20 -29.00 -8.44 -40.65
N LEU A 21 -28.78 -7.36 -41.40
CA LEU A 21 -29.46 -6.09 -41.18
C LEU A 21 -30.68 -6.02 -42.10
N MET A 22 -31.88 -6.08 -41.52
CA MET A 22 -33.13 -5.92 -42.25
C MET A 22 -33.57 -4.47 -42.20
N LEU A 23 -33.90 -3.91 -43.36
CA LEU A 23 -34.40 -2.55 -43.50
C LEU A 23 -35.84 -2.61 -44.02
N LEU A 24 -36.80 -2.13 -43.23
CA LEU A 24 -38.21 -2.11 -43.62
C LEU A 24 -38.49 -0.84 -44.44
N VAL A 25 -38.83 -1.00 -45.72
CA VAL A 25 -39.10 0.12 -46.62
C VAL A 25 -40.47 0.74 -46.30
N ALA A 26 -40.48 2.02 -45.91
CA ALA A 26 -41.69 2.77 -45.56
C ALA A 26 -42.37 3.43 -46.77
N LYS A 27 -41.55 3.84 -47.75
CA LYS A 27 -41.99 4.62 -48.93
C LYS A 27 -41.45 3.99 -50.21
N PRO A 28 -42.18 4.08 -51.34
CA PRO A 28 -41.69 3.60 -52.61
C PRO A 28 -40.32 4.18 -52.95
N ILE A 29 -39.36 3.31 -53.23
CA ILE A 29 -38.04 3.66 -53.75
C ILE A 29 -38.07 3.48 -55.27
N PHE A 30 -38.00 4.58 -56.01
CA PHE A 30 -38.10 4.53 -57.47
C PHE A 30 -36.80 3.98 -58.09
N SER A 31 -36.94 3.30 -59.22
CA SER A 31 -35.79 2.79 -59.99
C SER A 31 -34.82 3.93 -60.32
N GLY A 32 -33.52 3.66 -60.17
CA GLY A 32 -32.45 4.64 -60.42
C GLY A 32 -32.26 5.69 -59.32
N SER A 33 -33.06 5.69 -58.25
CA SER A 33 -32.83 6.59 -57.12
C SER A 33 -31.62 6.16 -56.27
N LEU A 34 -30.84 7.14 -55.82
CA LEU A 34 -29.77 6.90 -54.85
C LEU A 34 -30.41 6.64 -53.47
N VAL A 35 -30.08 5.49 -52.90
CA VAL A 35 -30.45 5.14 -51.53
C VAL A 35 -29.20 5.16 -50.67
N GLN A 36 -29.21 5.98 -49.63
CA GLN A 36 -28.18 5.98 -48.59
C GLN A 36 -28.83 5.64 -47.26
N VAL A 37 -28.16 4.79 -46.48
CA VAL A 37 -28.61 4.37 -45.16
C VAL A 37 -27.46 4.54 -44.19
N THR A 38 -27.69 5.29 -43.11
CA THR A 38 -26.71 5.49 -42.05
C THR A 38 -27.17 4.76 -40.81
N ILE A 39 -26.34 3.81 -40.38
CA ILE A 39 -26.55 3.03 -39.17
C ILE A 39 -25.76 3.71 -38.04
N PRO A 40 -26.45 4.20 -36.99
CA PRO A 40 -25.76 4.89 -35.90
C PRO A 40 -24.92 3.90 -35.09
N LYS A 41 -23.84 4.38 -34.49
CA LYS A 41 -22.97 3.59 -33.59
C LYS A 41 -23.75 2.94 -32.43
N SER A 42 -24.86 3.55 -32.00
CA SER A 42 -25.78 3.02 -30.99
C SER A 42 -26.54 1.75 -31.42
N ALA A 43 -26.41 1.31 -32.67
CA ALA A 43 -26.97 0.04 -33.14
C ALA A 43 -26.13 -1.19 -32.71
N PHE A 44 -24.93 -0.97 -32.16
CA PHE A 44 -24.04 -2.03 -31.65
C PHE A 44 -23.75 -3.17 -32.64
N ILE A 45 -23.74 -2.87 -33.95
CA ILE A 45 -23.28 -3.83 -34.96
C ILE A 45 -21.76 -3.92 -34.86
N ILE A 46 -21.26 -5.14 -34.64
CA ILE A 46 -19.84 -5.44 -34.46
C ILE A 46 -19.30 -6.03 -35.75
N THR A 47 -18.11 -5.58 -36.15
CA THR A 47 -17.41 -6.12 -37.32
C THR A 47 -16.94 -7.57 -37.07
N PRO A 48 -16.75 -8.38 -38.12
CA PRO A 48 -16.27 -9.75 -37.97
C PRO A 48 -14.88 -9.80 -37.32
N LYS A 49 -14.64 -10.81 -36.48
CA LYS A 49 -13.33 -11.03 -35.85
C LYS A 49 -12.20 -11.21 -36.87
N ALA A 50 -12.52 -11.84 -38.00
CA ALA A 50 -11.61 -12.04 -39.12
C ALA A 50 -11.34 -10.76 -39.95
N GLY A 51 -11.97 -9.64 -39.61
CA GLY A 51 -11.92 -8.43 -40.42
C GLY A 51 -12.78 -8.53 -41.67
N LEU A 52 -12.58 -7.61 -42.60
CA LEU A 52 -13.17 -7.55 -43.93
C LEU A 52 -12.10 -7.19 -44.94
N GLN A 53 -12.11 -7.86 -46.08
CA GLN A 53 -11.28 -7.47 -47.22
C GLN A 53 -11.86 -6.24 -47.93
N LEU A 54 -11.03 -5.57 -48.73
CA LEU A 54 -11.52 -4.53 -49.63
C LEU A 54 -12.54 -5.16 -50.61
N ASN A 55 -13.76 -4.62 -50.65
CA ASN A 55 -14.86 -5.17 -51.46
C ASN A 55 -15.18 -6.64 -51.11
N ASP A 56 -15.19 -6.97 -49.82
CA ASP A 56 -15.43 -8.32 -49.32
C ASP A 56 -16.73 -8.93 -49.91
N PRO A 57 -16.63 -10.05 -50.65
CA PRO A 57 -17.77 -10.63 -51.35
C PRO A 57 -18.83 -11.23 -50.42
N SER A 58 -18.49 -11.46 -49.14
CA SER A 58 -19.43 -11.96 -48.12
C SER A 58 -20.46 -10.92 -47.70
N LEU A 59 -20.19 -9.63 -47.94
CA LEU A 59 -21.16 -8.57 -47.73
C LEU A 59 -22.11 -8.55 -48.93
N THR A 60 -23.35 -8.95 -48.70
CA THR A 60 -24.37 -8.98 -49.75
C THR A 60 -25.56 -8.11 -49.37
N ILE A 61 -26.30 -7.70 -50.41
CA ILE A 61 -27.62 -7.10 -50.29
C ILE A 61 -28.62 -7.95 -51.06
N GLU A 62 -29.76 -8.22 -50.45
CA GLU A 62 -30.91 -8.88 -51.07
C GLU A 62 -32.18 -8.10 -50.73
N ALA A 63 -33.25 -8.30 -51.50
CA ALA A 63 -34.50 -7.60 -51.27
C ALA A 63 -35.70 -8.48 -51.60
N TYR A 64 -36.64 -8.58 -50.67
CA TYR A 64 -37.92 -9.22 -50.92
C TYR A 64 -38.95 -8.16 -51.31
N ILE A 65 -39.46 -8.22 -52.54
CA ILE A 65 -40.43 -7.25 -53.05
C ILE A 65 -41.74 -7.99 -53.36
N PRO A 66 -42.81 -7.83 -52.57
CA PRO A 66 -44.03 -8.64 -52.71
C PRO A 66 -44.64 -8.64 -54.13
N SER A 67 -44.51 -7.53 -54.86
CA SER A 67 -45.06 -7.38 -56.22
C SER A 67 -44.18 -7.92 -57.35
N ILE A 68 -42.88 -8.18 -57.10
CA ILE A 68 -41.91 -8.56 -58.14
C ILE A 68 -41.26 -9.91 -57.82
N GLY A 69 -41.21 -10.30 -56.55
CA GLY A 69 -40.54 -11.50 -56.05
C GLY A 69 -39.25 -11.17 -55.30
N ASN A 70 -38.41 -12.19 -55.10
CA ASN A 70 -37.14 -12.05 -54.40
C ASN A 70 -36.04 -11.58 -55.34
N VAL A 71 -35.31 -10.54 -54.94
CA VAL A 71 -34.04 -10.14 -55.55
C VAL A 71 -32.95 -10.95 -54.85
N PRO A 72 -32.21 -11.82 -55.57
CA PRO A 72 -31.20 -12.67 -54.95
C PRO A 72 -30.05 -11.82 -54.35
N PRO A 73 -29.28 -12.37 -53.39
CA PRO A 73 -28.11 -11.70 -52.84
C PRO A 73 -27.12 -11.29 -53.92
N VAL A 74 -26.72 -10.01 -53.89
CA VAL A 74 -25.65 -9.47 -54.72
C VAL A 74 -24.58 -8.87 -53.81
N SER A 75 -23.30 -9.13 -54.10
CA SER A 75 -22.20 -8.58 -53.31
C SER A 75 -22.15 -7.06 -53.39
N ILE A 76 -21.81 -6.43 -52.27
CA ILE A 76 -21.58 -4.99 -52.20
C ILE A 76 -20.32 -4.65 -53.01
N LEU A 77 -20.46 -3.74 -53.97
CA LEU A 77 -19.40 -3.37 -54.91
C LEU A 77 -18.19 -2.72 -54.24
N LYS A 78 -18.43 -1.93 -53.18
CA LYS A 78 -17.40 -1.19 -52.46
C LYS A 78 -17.56 -1.37 -50.96
N SER A 79 -16.53 -1.88 -50.31
CA SER A 79 -16.42 -1.91 -48.85
C SER A 79 -14.98 -1.62 -48.43
N ASP A 80 -14.83 -0.92 -47.32
CA ASP A 80 -13.52 -0.63 -46.74
C ASP A 80 -12.91 -1.88 -46.11
N ILE A 81 -11.58 -1.90 -46.01
CA ILE A 81 -10.86 -2.92 -45.26
C ILE A 81 -11.17 -2.73 -43.77
N VAL A 82 -11.58 -3.81 -43.11
CA VAL A 82 -11.60 -3.87 -41.64
C VAL A 82 -10.48 -4.82 -41.23
N GLN A 83 -9.49 -4.32 -40.49
CA GLN A 83 -8.41 -5.18 -40.00
C GLN A 83 -8.97 -6.29 -39.09
N PRO A 84 -8.44 -7.52 -39.18
CA PRO A 84 -8.80 -8.58 -38.25
C PRO A 84 -8.45 -8.20 -36.82
N TYR A 85 -9.08 -8.86 -35.86
CA TYR A 85 -8.69 -8.80 -34.46
C TYR A 85 -7.70 -9.93 -34.14
N ALA A 86 -6.59 -9.56 -33.53
CA ALA A 86 -5.67 -10.48 -32.89
C ALA A 86 -5.95 -10.57 -31.39
N ASN A 87 -5.53 -11.67 -30.77
CA ASN A 87 -5.64 -11.86 -29.32
C ASN A 87 -4.25 -11.91 -28.69
N VAL A 88 -4.19 -11.49 -27.44
CA VAL A 88 -3.08 -11.82 -26.53
C VAL A 88 -3.32 -13.22 -26.00
N LEU A 89 -2.35 -14.12 -26.18
CA LEU A 89 -2.46 -15.53 -25.81
C LEU A 89 -1.99 -15.79 -24.36
N ASP A 90 -0.91 -15.14 -23.95
CA ASP A 90 -0.43 -15.05 -22.56
C ASP A 90 0.11 -13.63 -22.33
N SER A 91 -0.01 -13.13 -21.10
CA SER A 91 0.46 -11.80 -20.70
C SER A 91 0.83 -11.75 -19.22
N ARG A 92 2.01 -11.20 -18.93
CA ARG A 92 2.58 -11.12 -17.58
C ARG A 92 3.18 -9.75 -17.32
N LEU A 93 2.88 -9.19 -16.15
CA LEU A 93 3.54 -8.01 -15.62
C LEU A 93 4.26 -8.38 -14.33
N GLU A 94 5.58 -8.50 -14.38
CA GLU A 94 6.39 -8.82 -13.20
C GLU A 94 7.13 -7.58 -12.68
N ILE A 95 7.10 -7.40 -11.35
CA ILE A 95 7.73 -6.26 -10.67
C ILE A 95 8.80 -6.77 -9.70
N LEU A 96 10.03 -6.27 -9.85
CA LEU A 96 11.19 -6.73 -9.08
C LEU A 96 12.04 -5.54 -8.58
N PRO A 97 12.19 -5.33 -7.26
CA PRO A 97 11.47 -6.00 -6.17
C PRO A 97 9.99 -5.58 -6.15
N PRO A 98 9.06 -6.42 -5.64
CA PRO A 98 7.65 -6.09 -5.54
C PRO A 98 7.38 -5.14 -4.36
N GLN A 99 7.83 -3.89 -4.49
CA GLN A 99 7.78 -2.89 -3.43
C GLN A 99 7.34 -1.52 -3.96
N THR A 100 6.55 -0.81 -3.16
CA THR A 100 6.21 0.60 -3.39
C THR A 100 7.36 1.53 -3.02
N ASN A 101 7.40 2.71 -3.62
CA ASN A 101 8.32 3.81 -3.27
C ASN A 101 9.82 3.50 -3.46
N VAL A 102 10.16 2.43 -4.17
CA VAL A 102 11.51 2.13 -4.63
C VAL A 102 11.51 2.03 -6.15
N ASN A 103 12.66 2.23 -6.77
CA ASN A 103 12.78 1.97 -8.21
C ASN A 103 12.67 0.47 -8.43
N VAL A 104 11.88 0.06 -9.41
CA VAL A 104 11.61 -1.34 -9.72
C VAL A 104 12.05 -1.66 -11.14
N ARG A 105 12.47 -2.91 -11.34
CA ARG A 105 12.55 -3.54 -12.64
C ARG A 105 11.16 -4.01 -13.04
N VAL A 106 10.76 -3.68 -14.26
CA VAL A 106 9.46 -4.06 -14.83
C VAL A 106 9.71 -5.05 -15.95
N ARG A 107 9.09 -6.23 -15.88
CA ARG A 107 9.11 -7.22 -16.98
C ARG A 107 7.71 -7.35 -17.56
N VAL A 108 7.58 -7.04 -18.85
CA VAL A 108 6.34 -7.20 -19.61
C VAL A 108 6.49 -8.38 -20.54
N GLY A 109 5.89 -9.51 -20.18
CA GLY A 109 5.85 -10.74 -20.96
C GLY A 109 4.56 -10.84 -21.75
N PHE A 110 4.63 -11.28 -23.02
CA PHE A 110 3.44 -11.50 -23.85
C PHE A 110 3.67 -12.51 -24.97
N SER A 111 2.59 -13.13 -25.45
CA SER A 111 2.53 -13.86 -26.71
C SER A 111 1.26 -13.48 -27.48
N LEU A 112 1.33 -13.41 -28.81
CA LEU A 112 0.25 -12.89 -29.66
C LEU A 112 -0.25 -13.95 -30.65
N SER A 113 -1.50 -13.83 -31.07
CA SER A 113 -2.10 -14.72 -32.09
C SER A 113 -1.75 -14.32 -33.54
N ILE A 114 -0.77 -13.45 -33.72
CA ILE A 114 -0.26 -12.95 -35.00
C ILE A 114 1.25 -12.77 -34.91
N ASP A 115 1.89 -12.68 -36.08
CA ASP A 115 3.25 -12.18 -36.18
C ASP A 115 3.30 -10.69 -35.84
N PHE A 116 4.22 -10.30 -34.95
CA PHE A 116 4.47 -8.91 -34.58
C PHE A 116 5.78 -8.45 -35.25
N LYS A 117 5.65 -7.58 -36.25
CA LYS A 117 6.72 -7.25 -37.18
C LYS A 117 7.62 -6.12 -36.65
N PRO A 118 8.87 -6.00 -37.16
CA PRO A 118 9.73 -4.86 -36.88
C PRO A 118 9.01 -3.51 -37.10
N GLY A 119 9.17 -2.60 -36.15
CA GLY A 119 8.54 -1.27 -36.13
C GLY A 119 7.11 -1.23 -35.56
N GLU A 120 6.47 -2.38 -35.31
CA GLU A 120 5.16 -2.41 -34.67
C GLU A 120 5.27 -2.10 -33.17
N VAL A 121 4.21 -1.48 -32.63
CA VAL A 121 4.23 -0.91 -31.27
C VAL A 121 3.12 -1.52 -30.41
N LEU A 122 3.52 -2.12 -29.30
CA LEU A 122 2.64 -2.64 -28.27
C LEU A 122 2.51 -1.56 -27.19
N SER A 123 1.28 -1.09 -26.97
CA SER A 123 0.95 -0.14 -25.91
C SER A 123 0.53 -0.88 -24.65
N VAL A 124 1.08 -0.48 -23.52
CA VAL A 124 0.84 -1.06 -22.20
C VAL A 124 0.41 0.06 -21.27
N ALA A 125 -0.86 0.07 -20.89
CA ALA A 125 -1.39 1.04 -19.94
C ALA A 125 -1.03 0.63 -18.51
N LEU A 126 -0.30 1.51 -17.82
CA LEU A 126 0.19 1.30 -16.46
C LEU A 126 -0.23 2.47 -15.54
N PRO A 127 -1.55 2.69 -15.34
CA PRO A 127 -2.02 3.78 -14.50
C PRO A 127 -1.41 3.76 -13.09
N GLY A 128 -1.09 4.95 -12.59
CA GLY A 128 -0.45 5.17 -11.29
C GLY A 128 1.05 4.89 -11.25
N PHE A 129 1.64 4.24 -12.26
CA PHE A 129 3.09 4.14 -12.38
C PHE A 129 3.69 5.51 -12.72
N TYR A 130 4.93 5.71 -12.29
CA TYR A 130 5.67 6.94 -12.57
C TYR A 130 7.17 6.67 -12.64
N ILE A 131 7.90 7.58 -13.28
CA ILE A 131 9.37 7.55 -13.33
C ILE A 131 9.89 8.74 -12.54
N ASN A 132 10.72 8.50 -11.52
CA ASN A 132 11.39 9.59 -10.82
C ASN A 132 12.38 10.27 -11.77
N ASN A 133 12.33 11.60 -11.86
CA ASN A 133 13.24 12.46 -12.64
C ASN A 133 12.96 12.59 -14.15
N VAL A 134 11.81 12.13 -14.64
CA VAL A 134 11.35 12.52 -15.99
C VAL A 134 10.53 13.80 -15.85
N TYR A 135 11.11 14.93 -16.24
CA TYR A 135 10.35 16.15 -16.50
C TYR A 135 9.24 15.79 -17.50
N GLN A 136 8.00 16.21 -17.21
CA GLN A 136 6.77 15.93 -17.97
C GLN A 136 7.02 15.68 -19.47
N GLY A 137 6.53 14.55 -19.99
CA GLY A 137 6.61 14.22 -21.41
C GLY A 137 6.92 12.75 -21.70
N THR A 138 7.49 12.52 -22.88
CA THR A 138 7.86 11.19 -23.40
C THR A 138 9.34 10.93 -23.18
N SER A 139 9.69 9.85 -22.47
CA SER A 139 11.07 9.36 -22.36
C SER A 139 11.24 8.11 -23.23
N ASN A 140 12.31 8.08 -24.03
CA ASN A 140 12.70 6.90 -24.81
C ASN A 140 13.90 6.25 -24.14
N PHE A 141 13.91 4.93 -24.05
CA PHE A 141 15.02 4.15 -23.49
C PHE A 141 15.11 2.78 -24.15
N GLU A 142 16.30 2.19 -24.13
CA GLU A 142 16.48 0.81 -24.59
C GLU A 142 15.99 -0.17 -23.50
N VAL A 143 15.47 -1.31 -23.94
CA VAL A 143 15.07 -2.42 -23.07
C VAL A 143 15.82 -3.68 -23.47
N LEU A 144 16.03 -4.57 -22.50
CA LEU A 144 16.49 -5.93 -22.80
C LEU A 144 15.26 -6.78 -23.11
N SER A 145 15.31 -7.66 -24.11
CA SER A 145 14.21 -8.56 -24.42
C SER A 145 14.65 -10.01 -24.45
N GLU A 146 13.82 -10.90 -23.92
CA GLU A 146 14.00 -12.35 -23.95
C GLU A 146 12.94 -12.97 -24.88
N PRO A 147 13.29 -13.95 -25.74
CA PRO A 147 14.65 -14.41 -26.01
C PRO A 147 15.50 -13.35 -26.72
N TYR A 148 16.81 -13.38 -26.47
CA TYR A 148 17.80 -12.58 -27.20
C TYR A 148 18.86 -13.49 -27.83
N VAL A 149 19.46 -13.01 -28.91
CA VAL A 149 20.63 -13.65 -29.53
C VAL A 149 21.83 -12.74 -29.29
N CYS A 150 22.87 -13.26 -28.64
CA CYS A 150 24.14 -12.55 -28.52
C CYS A 150 25.04 -12.88 -29.72
N GLN A 151 25.45 -11.85 -30.45
CA GLN A 151 26.47 -11.96 -31.48
C GLN A 151 27.85 -11.74 -30.84
N GLU A 152 28.85 -12.58 -31.13
CA GLU A 152 30.12 -12.59 -30.36
C GLU A 152 31.03 -11.37 -30.57
N TYR A 153 30.90 -10.60 -31.68
CA TYR A 153 31.84 -9.52 -31.99
C TYR A 153 31.20 -8.32 -32.71
N PRO A 154 31.03 -7.16 -32.04
CA PRO A 154 31.12 -6.96 -30.59
C PRO A 154 29.99 -7.71 -29.87
N LEU A 155 30.22 -8.16 -28.62
CA LEU A 155 29.19 -8.85 -27.84
C LEU A 155 27.95 -7.97 -27.70
N ARG A 156 26.93 -8.24 -28.52
CA ARG A 156 25.65 -7.52 -28.56
C ARG A 156 24.53 -8.53 -28.49
N CYS A 157 23.79 -8.49 -27.41
CA CYS A 157 22.58 -9.27 -27.23
C CYS A 157 21.42 -8.46 -27.76
N VAL A 158 20.89 -8.85 -28.92
CA VAL A 158 19.74 -8.22 -29.55
C VAL A 158 18.53 -9.08 -29.22
N GLY A 159 17.58 -8.50 -28.50
CA GLY A 159 16.27 -9.10 -28.28
C GLY A 159 15.26 -8.55 -29.29
N LYS A 160 14.11 -9.22 -29.38
CA LYS A 160 13.09 -8.86 -30.37
C LYS A 160 12.39 -7.54 -30.08
N ILE A 161 12.32 -7.15 -28.82
CA ILE A 161 11.90 -5.81 -28.37
C ILE A 161 13.14 -5.05 -27.91
N ARG A 162 13.36 -3.85 -28.44
CA ARG A 162 14.58 -3.08 -28.13
C ARG A 162 14.31 -1.68 -27.64
N LEU A 163 13.29 -1.02 -28.18
CA LEU A 163 12.97 0.37 -27.84
C LEU A 163 11.69 0.41 -27.02
N ALA A 164 11.73 1.18 -25.94
CA ALA A 164 10.55 1.53 -25.18
C ALA A 164 10.42 3.05 -25.06
N SER A 165 9.18 3.51 -24.96
CA SER A 165 8.88 4.90 -24.61
C SER A 165 7.81 4.98 -23.54
N TRP A 166 8.02 5.81 -22.51
CA TRP A 166 7.04 6.08 -21.48
C TRP A 166 6.44 7.47 -21.66
N ASN A 167 5.11 7.56 -21.67
CA ASN A 167 4.40 8.83 -21.61
C ASN A 167 3.81 9.00 -20.21
N ALA A 168 4.31 9.99 -19.46
CA ALA A 168 3.89 10.25 -18.08
C ALA A 168 2.46 10.80 -17.96
N ASP A 169 1.96 11.51 -18.97
CA ASP A 169 0.63 12.13 -18.95
C ASP A 169 -0.46 11.09 -19.19
N THR A 170 -0.21 10.15 -20.10
CA THR A 170 -1.15 9.06 -20.40
C THR A 170 -0.89 7.81 -19.59
N GLN A 171 0.24 7.72 -18.90
CA GLN A 171 0.71 6.52 -18.18
C GLN A 171 0.74 5.28 -19.07
N VAL A 172 1.23 5.44 -20.31
CA VAL A 172 1.34 4.37 -21.30
C VAL A 172 2.81 4.12 -21.61
N LEU A 173 3.23 2.88 -21.45
CA LEU A 173 4.49 2.33 -21.90
C LEU A 173 4.29 1.74 -23.31
N LYS A 174 5.06 2.21 -24.28
CA LYS A 174 5.08 1.65 -25.63
C LYS A 174 6.34 0.82 -25.81
N LEU A 175 6.18 -0.40 -26.30
CA LEU A 175 7.25 -1.34 -26.62
C LEU A 175 7.30 -1.52 -28.13
N THR A 176 8.45 -1.30 -28.75
CA THR A 176 8.63 -1.37 -30.21
C THR A 176 9.44 -2.61 -30.58
N ALA A 177 8.91 -3.41 -31.50
CA ALA A 177 9.63 -4.56 -32.04
C ALA A 177 10.77 -4.11 -32.96
N GLU A 178 11.95 -4.65 -32.73
CA GLU A 178 13.13 -4.51 -33.60
C GLU A 178 13.21 -5.69 -34.59
N GLU A 179 12.82 -6.87 -34.13
CA GLU A 179 12.79 -8.10 -34.92
C GLU A 179 11.39 -8.71 -34.93
N LEU A 180 11.17 -9.70 -35.82
CA LEU A 180 9.93 -10.46 -35.88
C LEU A 180 9.72 -11.24 -34.58
N VAL A 181 8.58 -11.02 -33.91
CA VAL A 181 8.05 -11.93 -32.89
C VAL A 181 6.99 -12.83 -33.57
N PRO A 182 7.31 -14.10 -33.86
CA PRO A 182 6.38 -15.04 -34.45
C PRO A 182 5.13 -15.24 -33.59
N VAL A 183 4.03 -15.56 -34.27
CA VAL A 183 2.80 -16.00 -33.60
C VAL A 183 3.07 -17.07 -32.54
N GLY A 184 2.48 -16.88 -31.36
CA GLY A 184 2.59 -17.81 -30.22
C GLY A 184 3.92 -17.76 -29.46
N GLU A 185 4.95 -17.07 -29.95
CA GLU A 185 6.21 -16.93 -29.21
C GLU A 185 6.02 -16.01 -28.00
N PHE A 186 6.50 -16.46 -26.84
CA PHE A 186 6.48 -15.66 -25.62
C PHE A 186 7.73 -14.78 -25.56
N SER A 187 7.54 -13.46 -25.69
CA SER A 187 8.58 -12.45 -25.59
C SER A 187 8.43 -11.65 -24.30
N THR A 188 9.55 -11.28 -23.67
CA THR A 188 9.57 -10.50 -22.44
C THR A 188 10.45 -9.28 -22.60
N ALA A 189 9.88 -8.08 -22.48
CA ALA A 189 10.63 -6.83 -22.40
C ALA A 189 10.97 -6.51 -20.93
N ILE A 190 12.24 -6.20 -20.65
CA ILE A 190 12.80 -5.97 -19.33
C ILE A 190 13.28 -4.51 -19.26
N ILE A 191 12.66 -3.75 -18.37
CA ILE A 191 12.99 -2.36 -18.06
C ILE A 191 13.72 -2.35 -16.73
N PHE A 192 14.96 -1.88 -16.73
CA PHE A 192 15.81 -1.89 -15.54
C PHE A 192 15.45 -0.77 -14.54
N GLU A 193 15.81 -1.02 -13.29
CA GLU A 193 15.55 -0.15 -12.14
C GLU A 193 16.26 1.23 -12.22
N ASP A 194 17.30 1.36 -13.04
CA ASP A 194 18.03 2.61 -13.29
C ASP A 194 17.22 3.64 -14.09
N ILE A 195 16.25 3.18 -14.89
CA ILE A 195 15.28 4.04 -15.57
C ILE A 195 14.45 4.83 -14.55
N GLY A 196 14.24 4.29 -13.35
CA GLY A 196 13.55 4.99 -12.27
C GLY A 196 12.05 4.75 -12.19
N PHE A 197 11.55 3.69 -12.85
CA PHE A 197 10.15 3.25 -12.74
C PHE A 197 9.76 2.93 -11.30
N ARG A 198 8.56 3.33 -10.91
CA ARG A 198 7.96 3.08 -9.61
C ARG A 198 6.52 2.65 -9.80
N VAL A 199 6.11 1.68 -8.99
CA VAL A 199 4.72 1.25 -8.91
C VAL A 199 3.85 2.32 -8.23
N PRO A 200 2.52 2.25 -8.38
CA PRO A 200 1.61 3.12 -7.66
C PRO A 200 1.86 3.08 -6.14
N PRO A 201 1.72 4.21 -5.41
CA PRO A 201 1.83 4.21 -3.95
C PRO A 201 0.79 3.32 -3.26
N THR A 202 -0.33 3.06 -3.94
CA THR A 202 -1.40 2.13 -3.55
C THR A 202 -1.12 0.68 -3.95
N GLY A 203 0.12 0.36 -4.35
CA GLY A 203 0.47 -1.00 -4.73
C GLY A 203 -0.21 -1.47 -6.03
N LEU A 204 -0.19 -2.78 -6.24
CA LEU A 204 -0.77 -3.50 -7.37
C LEU A 204 -1.47 -4.76 -6.86
N MET A 205 -2.70 -4.98 -7.33
CA MET A 205 -3.43 -6.22 -7.07
C MET A 205 -3.28 -7.18 -8.26
N GLN A 206 -3.35 -8.48 -7.99
CA GLN A 206 -3.27 -9.49 -9.05
C GLN A 206 -4.44 -9.39 -10.06
N SER A 207 -5.60 -8.91 -9.59
CA SER A 207 -6.83 -8.75 -10.38
C SER A 207 -7.05 -7.33 -10.92
N GLU A 208 -5.99 -6.52 -11.01
CA GLU A 208 -6.09 -5.14 -11.46
C GLU A 208 -6.53 -5.07 -12.93
N THR A 209 -7.68 -4.44 -13.19
CA THR A 209 -8.29 -4.38 -14.54
C THR A 209 -7.93 -3.11 -15.28
N SER A 210 -7.37 -2.11 -14.59
CA SER A 210 -6.87 -0.89 -15.23
C SER A 210 -5.54 -1.10 -15.97
N LEU A 211 -4.90 -2.26 -15.78
CA LEU A 211 -3.65 -2.64 -16.44
C LEU A 211 -3.95 -3.52 -17.65
N TYR A 212 -3.69 -2.99 -18.84
CA TYR A 212 -3.99 -3.70 -20.09
C TYR A 212 -2.93 -3.42 -21.15
N MET A 213 -2.96 -4.24 -22.19
CA MET A 213 -2.11 -4.12 -23.36
C MET A 213 -2.96 -4.10 -24.63
N SER A 214 -2.52 -3.31 -25.61
CA SER A 214 -3.20 -3.12 -26.90
C SER A 214 -2.18 -2.77 -27.98
N ALA A 215 -2.52 -3.02 -29.25
CA ALA A 215 -1.67 -2.65 -30.37
C ALA A 215 -2.50 -2.44 -31.64
N ILE A 216 -2.01 -1.58 -32.52
CA ILE A 216 -2.50 -1.47 -33.89
C ILE A 216 -1.33 -1.89 -34.78
N THR A 217 -1.48 -3.01 -35.47
CA THR A 217 -0.41 -3.59 -36.30
C THR A 217 -0.75 -3.46 -37.78
N SER A 218 0.21 -3.78 -38.64
CA SER A 218 -0.04 -3.85 -40.08
C SER A 218 -1.03 -4.97 -40.45
N ALA A 219 -1.08 -6.02 -39.63
CA ALA A 219 -1.86 -7.23 -39.90
C ALA A 219 -3.21 -7.25 -39.16
N ALA A 220 -3.29 -6.72 -37.94
CA ALA A 220 -4.47 -6.82 -37.09
C ALA A 220 -4.52 -5.73 -36.01
N ILE A 221 -5.68 -5.59 -35.38
CA ILE A 221 -5.85 -4.79 -34.16
C ILE A 221 -5.86 -5.73 -32.96
N ILE A 222 -5.04 -5.42 -31.95
CA ILE A 222 -5.10 -6.06 -30.64
C ILE A 222 -5.87 -5.11 -29.72
N PRO A 223 -7.12 -5.45 -29.36
CA PRO A 223 -7.91 -4.62 -28.44
C PRO A 223 -7.30 -4.63 -27.04
N GLU A 224 -7.75 -3.72 -26.19
CA GLU A 224 -7.36 -3.68 -24.78
C GLU A 224 -7.61 -5.04 -24.13
N THR A 225 -6.52 -5.67 -23.69
CA THR A 225 -6.54 -7.00 -23.08
C THR A 225 -5.80 -6.93 -21.76
N ASN A 226 -6.46 -7.35 -20.68
CA ASN A 226 -5.87 -7.36 -19.34
C ASN A 226 -4.71 -8.35 -19.23
N PHE A 227 -3.83 -8.13 -18.27
CA PHE A 227 -2.78 -9.09 -17.94
C PHE A 227 -3.35 -10.39 -17.35
N ALA A 228 -2.87 -11.54 -17.83
CA ALA A 228 -3.23 -12.84 -17.26
C ALA A 228 -2.56 -13.06 -15.89
N TYR A 229 -1.38 -12.48 -15.69
CA TYR A 229 -0.67 -12.48 -14.42
C TYR A 229 -0.04 -11.11 -14.13
N ILE A 230 -0.19 -10.67 -12.89
CA ILE A 230 0.44 -9.46 -12.35
C ILE A 230 1.12 -9.84 -11.04
N THR A 231 2.39 -9.49 -10.86
CA THR A 231 3.04 -9.61 -9.55
C THR A 231 2.36 -8.63 -8.58
N PRO A 232 1.68 -9.11 -7.53
CA PRO A 232 1.06 -8.22 -6.57
C PRO A 232 2.14 -7.43 -5.83
N VAL A 233 1.88 -6.15 -5.62
CA VAL A 233 2.75 -5.27 -4.84
C VAL A 233 1.90 -4.67 -3.75
N GLY A 234 2.12 -5.07 -2.51
CA GLY A 234 1.27 -4.59 -1.43
C GLY A 234 1.62 -3.23 -0.87
N PHE A 235 0.67 -2.70 -0.11
CA PHE A 235 0.89 -1.57 0.76
C PHE A 235 0.06 -1.67 2.04
N PHE A 236 0.53 -1.01 3.09
CA PHE A 236 -0.28 -0.82 4.28
C PHE A 236 -1.14 0.44 4.14
N ARG A 237 -2.45 0.29 4.30
CA ARG A 237 -3.42 1.41 4.23
C ARG A 237 -3.30 2.34 5.43
N ALA A 238 -2.90 1.80 6.58
CA ALA A 238 -2.52 2.54 7.77
C ALA A 238 -1.14 2.09 8.24
N LEU A 239 -0.40 2.96 8.93
CA LEU A 239 0.87 2.56 9.54
C LEU A 239 0.63 1.38 10.49
N PRO A 240 1.38 0.27 10.34
CA PRO A 240 1.39 -0.78 11.35
C PRO A 240 1.56 -0.19 12.74
N HIS A 241 0.80 -0.67 13.72
CA HIS A 241 0.87 -0.16 15.09
C HIS A 241 1.15 -1.27 16.10
N LEU A 242 1.97 -0.96 17.10
CA LEU A 242 2.25 -1.81 18.25
C LEU A 242 1.65 -1.21 19.51
N SER A 243 0.92 -2.02 20.27
CA SER A 243 0.45 -1.69 21.61
C SER A 243 0.86 -2.77 22.61
N PHE A 244 0.90 -2.40 23.89
CA PHE A 244 1.48 -3.20 24.96
C PHE A 244 0.54 -3.32 26.15
N SER A 245 0.46 -4.50 26.76
CA SER A 245 -0.33 -4.73 27.97
C SER A 245 0.36 -5.71 28.94
N PRO A 246 0.88 -5.23 30.10
CA PRO A 246 0.95 -3.83 30.53
C PRO A 246 2.03 -3.03 29.78
N ALA A 247 1.74 -1.77 29.47
CA ALA A 247 2.66 -0.83 28.84
C ALA A 247 3.71 -0.25 29.83
N SER A 248 4.57 -1.10 30.40
CA SER A 248 5.60 -0.68 31.36
C SER A 248 7.00 -1.16 30.96
N ALA A 249 7.96 -0.25 30.91
CA ALA A 249 9.35 -0.56 30.58
C ALA A 249 9.93 -1.64 31.51
N ASN A 250 10.82 -2.47 30.97
CA ASN A 250 11.45 -3.59 31.68
C ASN A 250 10.45 -4.58 32.31
N THR A 251 9.18 -4.61 31.88
CA THR A 251 8.20 -5.60 32.34
C THR A 251 7.86 -6.58 31.23
N VAL A 252 7.44 -7.78 31.62
CA VAL A 252 6.89 -8.75 30.68
C VAL A 252 5.51 -8.27 30.26
N SER A 253 5.31 -8.12 28.95
CA SER A 253 4.08 -7.56 28.38
C SER A 253 3.55 -8.42 27.25
N GLY A 254 2.23 -8.44 27.09
CA GLY A 254 1.61 -8.80 25.83
C GLY A 254 1.89 -7.73 24.78
N ILE A 255 1.91 -8.12 23.51
CA ILE A 255 2.13 -7.23 22.37
C ILE A 255 0.98 -7.43 21.40
N THR A 256 0.27 -6.36 21.05
CA THR A 256 -0.70 -6.39 19.95
C THR A 256 -0.12 -5.65 18.76
N VAL A 257 -0.10 -6.32 17.61
CA VAL A 257 0.32 -5.77 16.32
C VAL A 257 -0.93 -5.58 15.49
N GLY A 258 -1.28 -4.33 15.20
CA GLY A 258 -2.35 -3.99 14.28
C GLY A 258 -1.81 -3.71 12.90
N LEU A 259 -2.36 -4.41 11.90
CA LEU A 259 -1.99 -4.31 10.50
C LEU A 259 -3.24 -3.99 9.68
N ASP A 260 -3.09 -3.07 8.73
CA ASP A 260 -4.13 -2.73 7.77
C ASP A 260 -3.47 -2.71 6.38
N THR A 261 -3.75 -3.73 5.56
CA THR A 261 -3.04 -4.00 4.31
C THR A 261 -4.01 -4.32 3.18
N ASN A 262 -3.67 -3.93 1.96
CA ASN A 262 -4.42 -4.30 0.76
C ASN A 262 -4.03 -5.69 0.20
N LEU A 263 -3.07 -6.36 0.82
CA LEU A 263 -2.67 -7.69 0.41
C LEU A 263 -3.48 -8.77 1.09
N MET A 264 -3.90 -9.74 0.29
CA MET A 264 -4.25 -11.05 0.79
C MET A 264 -2.96 -11.74 1.26
N ILE A 265 -2.89 -12.09 2.56
CA ILE A 265 -1.75 -12.82 3.12
C ILE A 265 -2.09 -14.29 3.06
N SER A 266 -1.52 -15.02 2.11
CA SER A 266 -1.79 -16.44 1.96
C SER A 266 -1.42 -17.24 3.20
N ALA A 267 -2.09 -18.37 3.40
CA ALA A 267 -1.74 -19.35 4.40
C ALA A 267 -0.27 -19.73 4.27
N ARG A 268 0.43 -19.83 5.40
CA ARG A 268 1.86 -20.18 5.52
C ARG A 268 2.82 -19.05 5.12
N SER A 269 2.34 -17.87 4.74
CA SER A 269 3.21 -16.69 4.66
C SER A 269 3.81 -16.35 6.02
N VAL A 270 5.00 -15.73 6.00
CA VAL A 270 5.72 -15.35 7.22
C VAL A 270 5.83 -13.84 7.29
N LEU A 271 5.17 -13.26 8.29
CA LEU A 271 5.33 -11.85 8.67
C LEU A 271 6.50 -11.75 9.66
N GLY A 272 7.51 -10.96 9.34
CA GLY A 272 8.59 -10.59 10.26
C GLY A 272 8.38 -9.20 10.83
N ILE A 273 8.49 -9.02 12.14
CA ILE A 273 8.40 -7.72 12.82
C ILE A 273 9.69 -7.52 13.59
N THR A 274 10.47 -6.52 13.23
CA THR A 274 11.69 -6.15 13.95
C THR A 274 11.32 -5.24 15.10
N VAL A 275 11.72 -5.62 16.32
CA VAL A 275 11.47 -4.90 17.58
C VAL A 275 12.79 -4.80 18.37
N LYS A 276 13.59 -3.77 18.06
CA LYS A 276 14.92 -3.59 18.66
C LYS A 276 14.84 -3.30 20.16
N ASP A 277 15.82 -3.78 20.93
CA ASP A 277 15.98 -3.58 22.38
C ASP A 277 14.97 -4.33 23.27
N PHE A 278 14.10 -5.14 22.65
CA PHE A 278 13.25 -6.08 23.37
C PHE A 278 14.08 -7.30 23.78
N SER A 279 13.69 -7.94 24.89
CA SER A 279 14.29 -9.20 25.33
C SER A 279 13.20 -10.24 25.54
N SER A 280 13.50 -11.50 25.28
CA SER A 280 12.62 -12.61 25.65
C SER A 280 13.46 -13.75 26.20
N SER A 281 13.00 -14.37 27.28
CA SER A 281 13.61 -15.57 27.84
C SER A 281 13.24 -16.84 27.05
N LEU A 282 12.26 -16.76 26.16
CA LEU A 282 11.78 -17.89 25.35
C LEU A 282 12.37 -17.81 23.94
N VAL A 283 13.65 -18.19 23.82
CA VAL A 283 14.30 -18.35 22.51
C VAL A 283 13.88 -19.72 21.93
N ASN A 284 13.40 -19.74 20.69
CA ASN A 284 13.01 -20.94 19.92
C ASN A 284 11.74 -21.70 20.35
N GLN A 285 10.94 -21.19 21.29
CA GLN A 285 9.60 -21.76 21.50
C GLN A 285 8.64 -21.26 20.42
N SER A 286 7.86 -22.20 19.87
CA SER A 286 6.72 -21.86 19.05
C SER A 286 5.46 -21.97 19.87
N ASP A 287 4.81 -20.84 20.11
CA ASP A 287 3.49 -20.81 20.72
C ASP A 287 2.45 -20.33 19.71
N PHE A 288 1.19 -20.60 20.03
CA PHE A 288 0.07 -20.13 19.25
C PHE A 288 -0.40 -18.76 19.72
N VAL A 289 -0.82 -17.95 18.76
CA VAL A 289 -1.22 -16.56 18.95
C VAL A 289 -2.60 -16.38 18.35
N SER A 290 -3.46 -15.62 19.04
CA SER A 290 -4.78 -15.28 18.53
C SER A 290 -4.68 -14.14 17.51
N VAL A 291 -5.29 -14.34 16.36
CA VAL A 291 -5.52 -13.31 15.35
C VAL A 291 -7.00 -12.96 15.34
N TYR A 292 -7.33 -11.69 15.56
CA TYR A 292 -8.68 -11.15 15.35
C TYR A 292 -8.75 -10.50 13.96
N PRO A 293 -9.83 -10.70 13.18
CA PRO A 293 -11.15 -11.25 13.57
C PRO A 293 -11.30 -12.78 13.51
N THR A 294 -10.36 -13.51 12.93
CA THR A 294 -10.61 -14.90 12.50
C THR A 294 -10.36 -15.98 13.57
N CYS A 295 -9.97 -15.63 14.80
CA CYS A 295 -9.57 -16.57 15.87
C CYS A 295 -8.57 -17.65 15.37
N GLN A 296 -7.74 -17.30 14.39
CA GLN A 296 -6.81 -18.25 13.78
C GLN A 296 -5.54 -18.35 14.61
N LEU A 297 -5.10 -19.57 14.83
CA LEU A 297 -3.85 -19.87 15.52
C LEU A 297 -2.69 -19.62 14.55
N THR A 298 -1.83 -18.66 14.83
CA THR A 298 -0.58 -18.47 14.08
C THR A 298 0.60 -19.02 14.86
N LYS A 299 1.59 -19.57 14.17
CA LYS A 299 2.85 -19.99 14.81
C LYS A 299 3.74 -18.76 14.96
N VAL A 300 4.14 -18.44 16.18
CA VAL A 300 5.07 -17.32 16.41
C VAL A 300 6.44 -17.83 16.84
N ARG A 301 7.49 -17.18 16.32
CA ARG A 301 8.89 -17.45 16.67
C ARG A 301 9.61 -16.14 16.96
N TRP A 302 10.35 -16.10 18.06
CA TRP A 302 11.25 -14.99 18.41
C TRP A 302 12.69 -15.35 18.05
N TYR A 303 13.36 -14.51 17.26
CA TYR A 303 14.77 -14.69 16.91
C TYR A 303 15.43 -13.35 16.56
N ASN A 304 16.61 -13.06 17.13
CA ASN A 304 17.41 -11.86 16.83
C ASN A 304 16.60 -10.53 16.81
N ASN A 305 15.80 -10.26 17.86
CA ASN A 305 14.94 -9.07 17.95
C ASN A 305 13.88 -8.99 16.84
N GLN A 306 13.51 -10.12 16.26
CA GLN A 306 12.44 -10.23 15.27
C GLN A 306 11.38 -11.23 15.74
N ILE A 307 10.12 -10.85 15.57
CA ILE A 307 8.94 -11.69 15.74
C ILE A 307 8.56 -12.20 14.36
N PHE A 308 8.62 -13.51 14.14
CA PHE A 308 8.12 -14.15 12.93
C PHE A 308 6.76 -14.77 13.23
N VAL A 309 5.75 -14.38 12.47
CA VAL A 309 4.39 -14.92 12.55
C VAL A 309 4.11 -15.68 11.26
N SER A 310 3.79 -16.97 11.37
CA SER A 310 3.31 -17.76 10.24
C SER A 310 1.79 -17.89 10.29
N THR A 311 1.12 -17.49 9.21
CA THR A 311 -0.33 -17.64 9.05
C THR A 311 -0.68 -19.10 8.78
N LEU A 312 -1.83 -19.59 9.28
CA LEU A 312 -2.33 -20.94 8.97
C LEU A 312 -3.44 -20.95 7.92
N GLN A 313 -4.10 -19.82 7.71
CA GLN A 313 -5.12 -19.62 6.68
C GLN A 313 -4.86 -18.27 5.99
N ASP A 314 -5.57 -18.05 4.90
CA ASP A 314 -5.50 -16.79 4.19
C ASP A 314 -6.11 -15.66 5.04
N LEU A 315 -5.38 -14.55 5.16
CA LEU A 315 -5.91 -13.30 5.68
C LEU A 315 -6.39 -12.48 4.49
N VAL A 316 -7.67 -12.11 4.49
CA VAL A 316 -8.30 -11.40 3.37
C VAL A 316 -7.69 -10.01 3.24
N ALA A 317 -7.52 -9.53 2.01
CA ALA A 317 -7.14 -8.15 1.78
C ALA A 317 -8.16 -7.19 2.41
N ASP A 318 -7.74 -5.98 2.74
CA ASP A 318 -8.63 -4.89 3.17
C ASP A 318 -9.32 -5.07 4.53
N GLU A 319 -8.90 -6.04 5.34
CA GLU A 319 -9.29 -6.17 6.75
C GLU A 319 -8.20 -5.67 7.70
N ILE A 320 -8.62 -5.20 8.89
CA ILE A 320 -7.70 -4.84 9.97
C ILE A 320 -7.43 -6.10 10.80
N PHE A 321 -6.16 -6.50 10.87
CA PHE A 321 -5.72 -7.67 11.62
C PHE A 321 -5.01 -7.25 12.89
N ASN A 322 -5.49 -7.77 14.02
CA ASN A 322 -4.83 -7.60 15.31
C ASN A 322 -4.23 -8.93 15.77
N LEU A 323 -2.90 -9.02 15.73
CA LEU A 323 -2.13 -10.14 16.25
C LEU A 323 -1.78 -9.87 17.71
N THR A 324 -2.28 -10.66 18.65
CA THR A 324 -2.01 -10.43 20.09
C THR A 324 -1.14 -11.53 20.71
N LEU A 325 0.14 -11.21 20.92
CA LEU A 325 1.07 -12.03 21.70
C LEU A 325 0.72 -11.93 23.20
N SER A 326 0.39 -13.05 23.84
CA SER A 326 0.18 -13.10 25.30
C SER A 326 1.47 -12.79 26.06
N LYS A 327 1.33 -12.26 27.29
CA LYS A 327 2.43 -12.13 28.27
C LYS A 327 3.17 -13.44 28.56
N ASP A 328 2.58 -14.58 28.22
CA ASP A 328 3.19 -15.90 28.39
C ASP A 328 4.43 -16.10 27.52
N PHE A 329 4.56 -15.33 26.43
CA PHE A 329 5.76 -15.28 25.60
C PHE A 329 6.99 -14.67 26.30
N LYS A 330 6.82 -14.17 27.53
CA LYS A 330 7.87 -13.55 28.35
C LYS A 330 8.66 -12.46 27.62
N VAL A 331 8.03 -11.77 26.67
CA VAL A 331 8.64 -10.64 25.99
C VAL A 331 8.66 -9.47 26.96
N ARG A 332 9.87 -9.01 27.26
CA ARG A 332 10.16 -7.89 28.14
C ARG A 332 10.44 -6.65 27.31
N LEU A 333 9.70 -5.59 27.61
CA LEU A 333 9.82 -4.29 26.94
C LEU A 333 11.19 -3.66 27.25
N PRO A 334 11.74 -2.81 26.35
CA PRO A 334 13.04 -2.19 26.55
C PRO A 334 13.12 -1.46 27.90
N SER A 335 14.25 -1.61 28.60
CA SER A 335 14.47 -0.93 29.88
C SER A 335 14.59 0.58 29.75
N ASN A 336 14.94 1.06 28.55
CA ASN A 336 15.01 2.48 28.19
C ASN A 336 13.70 3.02 27.60
N GLY A 337 12.64 2.21 27.57
CA GLY A 337 11.34 2.59 27.02
C GLY A 337 11.34 2.63 25.50
N ILE A 338 10.25 3.15 24.93
CA ILE A 338 10.04 3.30 23.49
C ILE A 338 9.66 4.74 23.23
N GLN A 339 10.46 5.43 22.44
CA GLN A 339 10.18 6.81 22.06
C GLN A 339 9.02 6.89 21.05
N PRO A 340 8.23 7.97 21.07
CA PRO A 340 7.10 8.15 20.15
C PRO A 340 7.53 8.26 18.68
N VAL A 341 8.77 8.67 18.41
CA VAL A 341 9.34 8.73 17.06
C VAL A 341 10.42 7.66 16.94
N VAL A 342 10.04 6.51 16.41
CA VAL A 342 10.95 5.40 16.17
C VAL A 342 11.50 5.44 14.75
N THR A 343 12.81 5.27 14.62
CA THR A 343 13.53 5.25 13.35
C THR A 343 13.36 3.89 12.64
N PHE A 344 13.44 3.87 11.30
CA PHE A 344 13.16 2.69 10.45
C PHE A 344 14.06 1.48 10.76
N ASP A 345 15.27 1.74 11.24
CA ASP A 345 16.27 0.75 11.65
C ASP A 345 15.90 0.04 12.97
N ARG A 346 15.02 0.61 13.77
CA ARG A 346 14.62 0.05 15.07
C ARG A 346 13.32 -0.74 15.02
N TYR A 347 12.35 -0.28 14.22
CA TYR A 347 11.02 -0.88 14.14
C TYR A 347 10.53 -0.93 12.70
N ASN A 348 10.47 -2.14 12.14
CA ASN A 348 9.94 -2.37 10.80
C ASN A 348 9.14 -3.66 10.73
N ALA A 349 8.15 -3.68 9.85
CA ALA A 349 7.41 -4.87 9.49
C ALA A 349 7.83 -5.30 8.08
N ARG A 350 8.04 -6.61 7.92
CA ARG A 350 8.37 -7.27 6.67
C ARG A 350 7.34 -8.35 6.37
N LEU A 351 6.67 -8.22 5.22
CA LEU A 351 5.70 -9.19 4.74
C LEU A 351 5.96 -9.44 3.26
N ASP A 352 6.39 -10.64 2.89
CA ASP A 352 6.60 -11.05 1.49
C ASP A 352 7.35 -10.01 0.63
N GLY A 353 8.35 -9.35 1.23
CA GLY A 353 9.18 -8.35 0.57
C GLY A 353 8.72 -6.90 0.76
N LEU A 354 7.57 -6.62 1.37
CA LEU A 354 7.20 -5.28 1.80
C LEU A 354 8.02 -4.84 3.01
N TYR A 355 8.35 -3.55 3.11
CA TYR A 355 9.07 -2.97 4.24
C TYR A 355 8.41 -1.66 4.67
N TYR A 356 7.92 -1.60 5.92
CA TYR A 356 7.20 -0.43 6.44
C TYR A 356 7.66 -0.04 7.83
N LYS A 357 7.55 1.26 8.13
CA LYS A 357 7.71 1.79 9.49
C LYS A 357 6.57 1.28 10.35
N VAL A 358 6.91 0.84 11.54
CA VAL A 358 5.92 0.47 12.56
C VAL A 358 5.85 1.62 13.56
N SER A 359 4.64 2.12 13.80
CA SER A 359 4.36 3.01 14.93
C SER A 359 4.24 2.16 16.20
N ALA A 360 4.71 2.66 17.32
CA ALA A 360 4.57 1.99 18.61
C ALA A 360 4.01 2.96 19.63
N GLN A 361 3.15 2.47 20.52
CA GLN A 361 2.74 3.24 21.68
C GLN A 361 4.00 3.64 22.47
N PRO A 362 4.19 4.94 22.78
CA PRO A 362 5.35 5.35 23.55
C PRO A 362 5.33 4.66 24.92
N LEU A 363 6.49 4.19 25.35
CA LEU A 363 6.70 3.60 26.67
C LEU A 363 7.71 4.44 27.43
N GLY A 364 7.26 5.03 28.53
CA GLY A 364 8.15 5.73 29.45
C GLY A 364 8.94 4.80 30.34
N VAL A 365 10.07 5.31 30.81
CA VAL A 365 10.83 4.73 31.92
C VAL A 365 10.83 5.74 33.04
N VAL A 366 10.39 5.28 34.20
CA VAL A 366 10.56 5.97 35.48
C VAL A 366 11.39 5.01 36.33
N SER A 367 12.60 5.40 36.70
CA SER A 367 13.52 4.59 37.50
C SER A 367 14.21 5.44 38.57
N ASN A 368 14.89 4.79 39.53
CA ASN A 368 15.63 5.48 40.60
C ASN A 368 14.79 6.56 41.30
N SER A 369 13.54 6.22 41.63
CA SER A 369 12.62 7.14 42.28
C SER A 369 12.88 7.21 43.79
N GLU A 370 13.07 8.41 44.31
CA GLU A 370 13.26 8.71 45.71
C GLU A 370 12.31 9.83 46.15
N ILE A 371 11.84 9.78 47.40
CA ILE A 371 11.09 10.88 48.03
C ILE A 371 11.97 11.48 49.11
N CYS A 372 12.19 12.80 49.02
CA CYS A 372 13.01 13.56 49.96
C CYS A 372 12.13 14.57 50.68
N LEU A 373 12.27 14.64 52.00
CA LEU A 373 11.48 15.52 52.86
C LEU A 373 12.38 16.56 53.52
N SER A 374 11.87 17.78 53.67
CA SER A 374 12.60 18.85 54.39
C SER A 374 12.62 18.68 55.91
N SER A 375 11.71 17.88 56.46
CA SER A 375 11.59 17.55 57.88
C SER A 375 11.02 16.13 58.03
N TYR A 376 11.34 15.48 59.14
CA TYR A 376 10.84 14.14 59.50
C TYR A 376 9.93 14.17 60.73
N TYR A 377 9.61 15.36 61.24
CA TYR A 377 8.76 15.52 62.41
C TYR A 377 7.29 15.39 62.05
N ARG A 378 6.58 14.52 62.76
CA ARG A 378 5.12 14.40 62.72
C ARG A 378 4.48 15.77 62.92
N GLY A 379 3.44 16.07 62.14
CA GLY A 379 2.72 17.32 62.25
C GLY A 379 3.42 18.55 61.65
N SER A 380 4.64 18.39 61.13
CA SER A 380 5.33 19.49 60.44
C SER A 380 4.92 19.56 58.97
N LEU A 381 4.74 20.79 58.46
CA LEU A 381 4.65 21.04 57.02
C LEU A 381 6.00 20.73 56.38
N VAL A 382 5.98 19.87 55.37
CA VAL A 382 7.17 19.40 54.67
C VAL A 382 7.15 19.84 53.21
N ASN A 383 8.34 20.16 52.70
CA ASN A 383 8.58 20.18 51.27
C ASN A 383 8.78 18.73 50.82
N VAL A 384 7.94 18.28 49.89
CA VAL A 384 8.04 16.93 49.33
C VAL A 384 8.73 17.04 47.99
N ARG A 385 9.94 16.49 47.88
CA ARG A 385 10.70 16.41 46.65
C ARG A 385 10.63 14.99 46.12
N LEU A 386 9.93 14.80 45.01
CA LEU A 386 10.02 13.60 44.21
C LEU A 386 11.23 13.71 43.30
N VAL A 387 12.18 12.78 43.45
CA VAL A 387 13.33 12.62 42.56
C VAL A 387 13.09 11.37 41.75
N THR A 388 13.23 11.44 40.43
CA THR A 388 13.14 10.23 39.59
C THR A 388 13.94 10.40 38.31
N TRP A 389 14.48 9.32 37.78
CA TRP A 389 15.10 9.28 36.47
C TRP A 389 14.05 9.00 35.39
N ILE A 390 14.02 9.86 34.37
CA ILE A 390 13.06 9.71 33.27
C ILE A 390 13.80 9.43 31.98
N GLY A 391 13.55 8.26 31.39
CA GLY A 391 14.19 7.84 30.13
C GLY A 391 13.58 8.46 28.87
N MET A 392 12.34 8.98 28.96
CA MET A 392 11.65 9.62 27.83
C MET A 392 11.48 11.12 28.05
N PRO A 393 11.43 11.95 26.99
CA PRO A 393 11.04 13.34 27.14
C PRO A 393 9.59 13.43 27.65
N LEU A 394 9.35 14.38 28.55
CA LEU A 394 8.00 14.75 28.98
C LEU A 394 7.58 16.03 28.26
N SER A 395 6.31 16.13 27.90
CA SER A 395 5.74 17.27 27.19
C SER A 395 4.98 18.20 28.13
N PHE A 396 4.78 19.44 27.69
CA PHE A 396 3.83 20.36 28.31
C PHE A 396 2.46 19.68 28.48
N GLY A 397 1.89 19.76 29.68
CA GLY A 397 0.61 19.14 30.01
C GLY A 397 0.69 17.69 30.51
N ASP A 398 1.86 17.05 30.46
CA ASP A 398 2.04 15.74 31.10
C ASP A 398 1.90 15.87 32.62
N THR A 399 1.42 14.81 33.27
CA THR A 399 1.27 14.75 34.73
C THR A 399 2.17 13.66 35.30
N VAL A 400 2.99 14.01 36.30
CA VAL A 400 3.78 13.07 37.08
C VAL A 400 3.13 12.90 38.45
N SER A 401 2.68 11.69 38.77
CA SER A 401 1.99 11.41 40.03
C SER A 401 2.76 10.39 40.87
N VAL A 402 2.76 10.59 42.19
CA VAL A 402 3.32 9.67 43.17
C VAL A 402 2.34 9.47 44.31
N VAL A 403 2.14 8.22 44.71
CA VAL A 403 1.36 7.88 45.89
C VAL A 403 2.29 7.96 47.11
N VAL A 404 1.96 8.83 48.05
CA VAL A 404 2.74 9.06 49.27
C VAL A 404 1.85 8.82 50.49
N ASN A 405 1.73 7.56 50.87
CA ASN A 405 0.94 7.17 52.03
C ASN A 405 1.46 7.85 53.31
N GLY A 406 0.55 8.07 54.26
CA GLY A 406 0.91 8.65 55.56
C GLY A 406 1.07 10.16 55.57
N MET A 407 0.95 10.84 54.42
CA MET A 407 0.84 12.30 54.35
C MET A 407 -0.62 12.75 54.38
N ILE A 408 -0.85 13.94 54.93
CA ILE A 408 -2.12 14.65 54.90
C ILE A 408 -1.90 16.07 54.36
N GLY A 409 -2.89 16.63 53.69
CA GLY A 409 -2.79 17.97 53.12
C GLY A 409 -4.15 18.48 52.66
N PRO A 410 -4.28 19.79 52.41
CA PRO A 410 -5.50 20.33 51.83
C PRO A 410 -5.68 19.71 50.44
N SER A 411 -6.85 19.10 50.19
CA SER A 411 -7.23 18.67 48.83
C SER A 411 -7.40 19.90 47.96
N ALA A 412 -6.30 20.36 47.36
CA ALA A 412 -6.22 21.62 46.64
C ALA A 412 -5.41 21.46 45.36
N VAL A 413 -5.91 22.09 44.30
CA VAL A 413 -5.15 22.34 43.06
C VAL A 413 -4.39 23.65 43.25
N GLY A 414 -3.13 23.71 42.81
CA GLY A 414 -2.33 24.94 42.88
C GLY A 414 -1.35 24.99 44.04
N ILE A 415 -0.89 23.84 44.54
CA ILE A 415 0.26 23.79 45.44
C ILE A 415 1.46 24.39 44.72
N ASN A 416 2.13 25.36 45.36
CA ASN A 416 3.36 25.95 44.85
C ASN A 416 4.39 24.84 44.61
N ALA A 417 4.82 24.68 43.37
CA ALA A 417 5.79 23.68 43.01
C ALA A 417 6.99 24.27 42.28
N GLN A 418 8.10 23.55 42.34
CA GLN A 418 9.31 23.83 41.57
C GLN A 418 9.73 22.55 40.86
N MET A 419 10.38 22.71 39.70
CA MET A 419 10.98 21.62 38.97
C MET A 419 12.44 21.92 38.68
N PHE A 420 13.27 20.91 38.86
CA PHE A 420 14.68 20.95 38.48
C PHE A 420 15.03 19.71 37.66
N THR A 421 16.06 19.82 36.84
CA THR A 421 16.71 18.70 36.16
C THR A 421 18.15 18.54 36.61
N SER A 422 18.63 17.30 36.61
CA SER A 422 19.99 16.93 36.98
C SER A 422 20.44 15.72 36.16
N MET A 423 21.75 15.58 35.94
CA MET A 423 22.35 14.35 35.40
C MET A 423 22.60 13.30 36.49
N GLU A 424 22.57 13.71 37.76
CA GLU A 424 22.73 12.87 38.95
C GLU A 424 21.36 12.60 39.59
N SER A 425 21.12 11.36 40.02
CA SER A 425 19.97 11.02 40.86
C SER A 425 20.27 11.29 42.34
N GLY A 426 19.21 11.43 43.14
CA GLY A 426 19.30 11.49 44.60
C GLY A 426 18.75 12.78 45.20
N CYS A 427 18.60 12.81 46.52
CA CYS A 427 18.03 13.97 47.22
C CYS A 427 18.88 15.25 47.18
N SER A 428 20.19 15.14 46.97
CA SER A 428 21.13 16.27 47.03
C SER A 428 22.16 16.21 45.90
N PRO A 429 21.73 16.37 44.63
CA PRO A 429 22.66 16.35 43.51
C PRO A 429 23.58 17.59 43.53
N ALA A 430 24.78 17.45 43.00
CA ALA A 430 25.77 18.53 42.99
C ALA A 430 25.37 19.71 42.09
N SER A 431 24.50 19.46 41.09
CA SER A 431 23.99 20.48 40.17
C SER A 431 22.50 20.31 39.91
N LEU A 432 21.75 21.41 40.06
CA LEU A 432 20.33 21.49 39.73
C LEU A 432 20.13 22.63 38.75
N VAL A 433 19.46 22.34 37.63
CA VAL A 433 19.01 23.36 36.69
C VAL A 433 17.53 23.57 36.90
N GLN A 434 17.12 24.77 37.32
CA GLN A 434 15.71 25.09 37.49
C GLN A 434 15.01 25.16 36.13
N VAL A 435 13.81 24.59 36.06
CA VAL A 435 13.02 24.48 34.84
C VAL A 435 11.83 25.43 34.97
N LEU A 436 11.81 26.52 34.17
CA LEU A 436 10.79 27.58 34.19
C LEU A 436 9.98 27.64 32.87
N PRO A 437 8.63 27.77 32.91
CA PRO A 437 7.79 27.93 34.09
C PRO A 437 7.70 26.67 34.96
N ALA A 438 7.45 26.88 36.25
CA ALA A 438 7.32 25.82 37.24
C ALA A 438 6.02 25.01 37.04
N PRO A 439 5.99 23.72 37.41
CA PRO A 439 4.78 22.91 37.32
C PRO A 439 3.72 23.37 38.32
N THR A 440 2.48 22.91 38.14
CA THR A 440 1.42 23.04 39.14
C THR A 440 1.30 21.73 39.91
N ALA A 441 1.34 21.76 41.24
CA ALA A 441 1.08 20.56 42.04
C ALA A 441 -0.35 20.50 42.56
N ALA A 442 -0.87 19.29 42.75
CA ALA A 442 -2.16 19.01 43.36
C ALA A 442 -2.05 17.80 44.29
N TRP A 443 -2.75 17.85 45.42
CA TRP A 443 -2.85 16.75 46.38
C TRP A 443 -4.26 16.19 46.40
N ASP A 444 -4.38 14.88 46.27
CA ASP A 444 -5.64 14.16 46.48
C ASP A 444 -5.56 13.34 47.76
N ASN A 445 -6.26 13.82 48.80
CA ASN A 445 -6.29 13.19 50.11
C ASN A 445 -7.00 11.81 50.11
N ALA A 446 -7.90 11.55 49.15
CA ALA A 446 -8.61 10.26 49.09
C ALA A 446 -7.69 9.14 48.61
N THR A 447 -6.78 9.44 47.69
CA THR A 447 -5.84 8.47 47.10
C THR A 447 -4.41 8.60 47.65
N SER A 448 -4.15 9.60 48.50
CA SER A 448 -2.80 9.98 48.94
C SER A 448 -1.84 10.24 47.77
N THR A 449 -2.36 10.83 46.69
CA THR A 449 -1.60 11.05 45.45
C THR A 449 -1.17 12.51 45.33
N LEU A 450 0.14 12.73 45.20
CA LEU A 450 0.72 14.01 44.81
C LEU A 450 0.97 14.01 43.30
N SER A 451 0.34 14.96 42.59
CA SER A 451 0.46 15.07 41.13
C SER A 451 1.08 16.41 40.72
N PHE A 452 1.97 16.39 39.74
CA PHE A 452 2.62 17.55 39.16
C PHE A 452 2.27 17.67 37.67
N LEU A 453 1.53 18.72 37.30
CA LEU A 453 1.24 19.07 35.91
C LEU A 453 2.38 19.93 35.35
N LEU A 454 3.05 19.43 34.32
CA LEU A 454 4.22 20.10 33.74
C LEU A 454 3.82 21.32 32.91
N ALA A 455 4.50 22.43 33.16
CA ALA A 455 4.29 23.69 32.43
C ALA A 455 5.26 23.88 31.25
N GLN A 456 6.10 22.88 30.92
CA GLN A 456 6.97 22.88 29.75
C GLN A 456 7.50 21.47 29.42
N ASN A 457 8.18 21.36 28.29
CA ASN A 457 8.85 20.13 27.86
C ASN A 457 10.13 19.87 28.67
N VAL A 458 10.34 18.62 29.08
CA VAL A 458 11.55 18.15 29.75
C VAL A 458 12.25 17.13 28.85
N LYS A 459 13.55 17.29 28.63
CA LYS A 459 14.34 16.30 27.85
C LYS A 459 14.36 14.96 28.59
N GLY A 460 14.37 13.85 27.84
CA GLY A 460 14.57 12.52 28.43
C GLY A 460 16.03 12.29 28.84
N ASN A 461 16.26 11.19 29.54
CA ASN A 461 17.55 10.78 30.11
C ASN A 461 18.12 11.81 31.10
N VAL A 462 17.26 12.33 31.98
CA VAL A 462 17.64 13.21 33.08
C VAL A 462 16.91 12.78 34.35
N SER A 463 17.47 13.11 35.51
CA SER A 463 16.73 13.09 36.76
C SER A 463 15.89 14.36 36.85
N ILE A 464 14.59 14.20 37.13
CA ILE A 464 13.71 15.31 37.47
C ILE A 464 13.54 15.37 38.98
N HIS A 465 13.51 16.59 39.52
CA HIS A 465 13.24 16.87 40.93
C HIS A 465 12.00 17.77 40.99
N LEU A 466 10.87 17.19 41.37
CA LEU A 466 9.59 17.87 41.51
C LEU A 466 9.36 18.17 42.99
N VAL A 467 9.33 19.45 43.35
CA VAL A 467 9.25 19.89 44.74
C VAL A 467 7.90 20.55 44.98
N ALA A 468 7.07 19.97 45.85
CA ALA A 468 5.89 20.64 46.40
C ALA A 468 6.30 21.41 47.66
N LEU A 469 6.05 22.72 47.69
CA LEU A 469 6.51 23.61 48.77
C LEU A 469 5.47 23.72 49.89
N SER A 470 5.84 23.25 51.09
CA SER A 470 5.21 23.52 52.39
C SER A 470 3.68 23.33 52.42
N ALA A 471 3.18 22.32 51.71
CA ALA A 471 1.75 22.08 51.55
C ALA A 471 1.26 20.77 52.17
N LEU A 472 2.15 19.83 52.48
CA LEU A 472 1.81 18.52 53.02
C LEU A 472 2.37 18.37 54.44
N GLU A 473 1.65 17.68 55.30
CA GLU A 473 2.01 17.37 56.68
C GLU A 473 2.18 15.85 56.83
N ILE A 474 3.18 15.43 57.61
CA ILE A 474 3.32 14.01 57.98
C ILE A 474 2.20 13.66 58.96
N GLY A 475 1.30 12.79 58.51
CA GLY A 475 0.11 12.39 59.23
C GLY A 475 0.39 11.69 60.56
N PRO A 476 -0.67 11.45 61.35
CA PRO A 476 -0.54 10.99 62.73
C PRO A 476 0.09 9.59 62.87
N PHE A 477 0.13 8.81 61.79
CA PHE A 477 0.65 7.45 61.77
C PHE A 477 2.05 7.33 61.15
N GLY A 478 2.68 8.45 60.76
CA GLY A 478 3.93 8.44 60.01
C GLY A 478 3.73 8.09 58.53
N LEU A 479 4.84 7.94 57.80
CA LEU A 479 4.89 7.55 56.37
C LEU A 479 4.83 6.04 56.18
#